data_AF-A0A9D1B4N4-F1
#
_entry.id   AF-A0A9D1B4N4-F1
#
_cell.length_a   1.000
_cell.length_b   1.000
_cell.length_c   1.000
_cell.angle_alpha   90.00
_cell.angle_beta   90.00
_cell.angle_gamma   90.00
#
_symmetry.space_group_name_H-M   'P 1'
#
loop_
_entity.id
_entity.type
_entity.pdbx_description
1 polymer ?
#
loop_
_entity_poly.entity_id
_entity_poly.type
_entity_poly.pdbx_seq_one_letter_code
_entity_poly.pdbx_strand_id
1 'polypeptide(L)' 'MKLAVVVGDQPADVIRLMPAWTDARRAVPGLTVTVLGSPVALALAARHDAVMRGIRVNMVDWAGSGWSWRQY' A
#
# COMPACT_ATOMS: atom_id res chain seq x y z
N MET A 1 -12.36 -8.61 6.96
CA MET A 1 -11.65 -7.45 7.55
C MET A 1 -11.09 -6.59 6.41
N LYS A 2 -10.99 -5.26 6.58
CA LYS A 2 -10.41 -4.34 5.58
C LYS A 2 -9.14 -3.71 6.15
N LEU A 3 -8.02 -3.86 5.46
CA LEU A 3 -6.72 -3.29 5.83
C LEU A 3 -6.31 -2.24 4.79
N ALA A 4 -5.90 -1.06 5.25
CA ALA A 4 -5.30 -0.04 4.39
C ALA A 4 -3.77 -0.05 4.61
N VAL A 5 -3.00 -0.14 3.53
CA VAL A 5 -1.54 -0.19 3.57
C VAL A 5 -1.00 0.96 2.72
N VAL A 6 -0.20 1.81 3.33
CA VAL A 6 0.57 2.84 2.63
C VAL A 6 1.92 2.25 2.28
N VAL A 7 2.30 2.33 1.00
CA VAL A 7 3.60 1.83 0.53
C VAL A 7 4.46 2.97 0.03
N GLY A 8 5.77 2.81 0.25
CA GLY A 8 6.79 3.69 -0.30
C GLY A 8 6.73 3.78 -1.81
N ASP A 9 7.51 4.72 -2.34
CA ASP A 9 7.66 4.99 -3.76
C ASP A 9 8.50 3.92 -4.49
N GLN A 10 9.25 3.10 -3.76
CA GLN A 10 10.09 2.08 -4.35
C GLN A 10 9.33 0.77 -4.64
N PRO A 11 9.45 0.23 -5.86
CA PRO A 11 8.91 -1.09 -6.23
C PRO A 11 9.28 -2.22 -5.28
N ALA A 12 10.50 -2.17 -4.73
CA ALA A 12 11.03 -3.19 -3.81
C ALA A 12 10.24 -3.28 -2.50
N ASP A 13 9.68 -2.16 -2.02
CA ASP A 13 8.91 -2.13 -0.78
C ASP A 13 7.62 -2.94 -0.89
N VAL A 14 6.95 -2.86 -2.05
CA VAL A 14 5.75 -3.64 -2.33
C VAL A 14 6.05 -5.13 -2.33
N ILE A 15 7.14 -5.54 -3.00
CA ILE A 15 7.54 -6.95 -3.09
C ILE A 15 7.85 -7.50 -1.69
N ARG A 16 8.54 -6.72 -0.85
CA ARG A 16 8.88 -7.10 0.53
C ARG A 16 7.65 -7.25 1.43
N LEU A 17 6.55 -6.56 1.13
CA LEU A 17 5.30 -6.62 1.92
C LEU A 17 4.34 -7.75 1.50
N MET A 18 4.49 -8.31 0.30
CA MET A 18 3.61 -9.39 -0.19
C MET A 18 3.54 -10.61 0.76
N PRO A 19 4.64 -11.11 1.35
CA PRO A 19 4.56 -12.20 2.31
C PRO A 19 3.68 -11.86 3.53
N ALA A 20 3.80 -10.63 4.05
CA ALA A 20 2.98 -10.19 5.18
C ALA A 20 1.48 -10.16 4.84
N TRP A 21 1.12 -9.81 3.61
CA TRP A 21 -0.28 -9.88 3.16
C TRP A 21 -0.78 -11.33 3.02
N THR A 22 0.10 -12.24 2.59
CA THR A 22 -0.21 -13.67 2.53
C THR A 22 -0.47 -14.23 3.93
N ASP A 23 0.40 -13.93 4.89
CA ASP A 23 0.26 -14.38 6.28
C ASP A 23 -0.98 -13.78 6.94
N ALA A 24 -1.24 -12.48 6.74
CA ALA A 24 -2.43 -11.82 7.25
C ALA A 24 -3.73 -12.44 6.68
N ARG A 25 -3.74 -12.83 5.41
CA ARG A 25 -4.90 -13.49 4.79
C ARG A 25 -5.11 -14.91 5.32
N ARG A 26 -4.02 -15.63 5.65
CA ARG A 26 -4.11 -16.96 6.29
C ARG A 26 -4.67 -16.85 7.70
N ALA A 27 -4.21 -15.85 8.46
CA ALA A 27 -4.69 -15.62 9.84
C ALA A 27 -6.12 -15.08 9.88
N VAL A 28 -6.51 -14.28 8.90
CA VAL A 28 -7.84 -13.64 8.84
C VAL A 28 -8.53 -13.98 7.51
N PRO A 29 -9.34 -15.05 7.48
CA PRO A 29 -10.13 -15.41 6.31
C PRO A 29 -11.00 -14.23 5.85
N GLY A 30 -10.95 -13.91 4.55
CA GLY A 30 -11.67 -12.76 3.98
C GLY A 30 -11.04 -11.39 4.27
N LEU A 31 -9.75 -11.34 4.62
CA LEU A 31 -8.98 -10.09 4.59
C LEU A 31 -8.96 -9.52 3.17
N THR A 32 -9.24 -8.22 3.07
CA THR A 32 -9.05 -7.44 1.85
C THR A 32 -8.09 -6.29 2.14
N VAL A 33 -7.17 -6.05 1.22
CA VAL A 33 -6.12 -5.04 1.32
C VAL A 33 -6.43 -3.93 0.32
N THR A 34 -6.41 -2.70 0.82
CA THR A 34 -6.41 -1.47 0.01
C THR A 34 -5.01 -0.88 0.07
N VAL A 35 -4.39 -0.65 -1.08
CA VAL A 35 -3.02 -0.15 -1.17
C VAL A 35 -3.03 1.31 -1.61
N LEU A 36 -2.27 2.14 -0.91
CA LEU A 36 -2.05 3.53 -1.22
C LEU A 36 -0.59 3.71 -1.65
N GLY A 37 -0.35 4.27 -2.84
CA GLY A 37 1.01 4.45 -3.32
C GLY A 37 1.13 5.02 -4.73
N SER A 38 2.36 4.98 -5.25
CA SER A 38 2.67 5.40 -6.62
C SER A 38 2.01 4.47 -7.66
N PRO A 39 1.79 4.92 -8.91
CA PRO A 39 1.24 4.06 -9.96
C PRO A 39 2.00 2.74 -10.14
N VAL A 40 3.33 2.78 -10.02
CA VAL A 40 4.19 1.59 -10.12
C VAL A 40 3.97 0.64 -8.95
N ALA A 41 3.89 1.18 -7.72
CA ALA A 41 3.61 0.39 -6.54
C ALA A 41 2.22 -0.28 -6.62
N LEU A 42 1.21 0.44 -7.10
CA LEU A 42 -0.14 -0.11 -7.29
C LEU A 42 -0.18 -1.20 -8.36
N ALA A 43 0.53 -1.03 -9.47
CA ALA A 43 0.61 -2.05 -10.52
C ALA A 43 1.23 -3.37 -10.01
N LEU A 44 2.23 -3.27 -9.12
CA LEU A 44 2.82 -4.45 -8.49
C LEU A 44 1.90 -5.07 -7.45
N ALA A 45 1.30 -4.24 -6.59
CA ALA A 45 0.42 -4.71 -5.53
C ALA A 45 -0.84 -5.42 -6.08
N ALA A 46 -1.37 -4.95 -7.21
CA ALA A 46 -2.53 -5.57 -7.87
C ALA A 46 -2.31 -7.02 -8.31
N ARG A 47 -1.07 -7.51 -8.33
CA ARG A 47 -0.73 -8.90 -8.63
C ARG A 47 -0.95 -9.86 -7.45
N HIS A 48 -1.28 -9.33 -6.26
CA HIS A 48 -1.50 -10.13 -5.07
C HIS A 48 -3.00 -10.25 -4.77
N ASP A 49 -3.52 -11.47 -4.66
CA ASP A 49 -4.97 -11.75 -4.57
C ASP A 49 -5.69 -11.11 -3.38
N ALA A 50 -4.96 -10.74 -2.32
CA ALA A 50 -5.53 -10.01 -1.19
C ALA A 50 -5.84 -8.53 -1.48
N VAL A 51 -5.23 -7.96 -2.52
CA VAL A 51 -5.38 -6.55 -2.87
C VAL A 51 -6.62 -6.36 -3.72
N MET A 52 -7.61 -5.65 -3.18
CA MET A 52 -8.89 -5.39 -3.85
C MET A 52 -9.00 -3.99 -4.43
N ARG A 53 -8.18 -3.05 -3.95
CA ARG A 53 -8.24 -1.64 -4.36
C ARG A 53 -6.88 -0.98 -4.27
N GLY A 54 -6.53 -0.23 -5.31
CA GLY A 54 -5.42 0.72 -5.30
C GLY A 54 -5.93 2.16 -5.23
N ILE A 55 -5.31 2.98 -4.40
CA ILE A 55 -5.55 4.43 -4.33
C ILE A 55 -4.24 5.10 -4.72
N ARG A 56 -4.26 5.79 -5.86
CA ARG A 56 -3.10 6.54 -6.31
C ARG A 56 -2.86 7.69 -5.36
N VAL A 57 -1.64 7.80 -4.87
CA VAL A 57 -1.20 8.96 -4.12
C VAL A 57 -0.09 9.66 -4.89
N ASN A 58 -0.20 10.98 -5.00
CA ASN A 58 0.93 11.79 -5.41
C ASN A 58 1.82 12.02 -4.17
N MET A 59 2.88 11.24 -4.03
CA MET A 59 3.81 11.34 -2.90
C MET A 59 4.48 12.72 -2.83
N VAL A 60 4.64 13.41 -3.97
CA VAL A 60 5.18 14.78 -4.00
C VAL A 60 4.20 15.76 -3.34
N ASP A 61 2.92 15.68 -3.71
CA ASP A 61 1.88 16.51 -3.09
C ASP A 61 1.63 16.10 -1.63
N TRP A 62 1.81 14.83 -1.30
CA TRP A 62 1.64 14.35 0.08
C TRP A 62 2.78 14.80 0.98
N ALA A 63 4.03 14.72 0.51
CA ALA A 63 5.16 15.25 1.26
C ALA A 63 5.10 16.78 1.37
N GLY A 64 4.62 17.46 0.31
CA GLY A 64 4.52 18.92 0.22
C GLY A 64 3.27 19.54 0.86
N SER A 65 2.19 18.77 1.05
CA SER A 65 1.02 19.25 1.79
C SER A 65 1.35 19.26 3.27
N GLY A 66 1.08 20.38 3.95
CA GLY A 66 1.36 20.64 5.37
C GLY A 66 0.69 19.70 6.39
N TRP A 67 0.27 18.51 5.97
CA TRP A 67 -0.09 17.36 6.77
C TRP A 67 1.11 16.46 7.09
N SER A 68 2.23 16.59 6.36
CA SER A 68 3.49 15.96 6.76
C SER A 68 4.12 16.79 7.88
N TRP A 69 4.32 16.17 9.05
CA TRP A 69 4.82 16.78 10.29
C TRP A 69 6.23 17.42 10.21
N ARG A 70 6.79 17.60 9.01
CA ARG A 70 8.17 18.06 8.75
C ARG A 70 8.28 19.54 8.39
N GLN A 71 7.37 20.38 8.88
CA GLN A 71 7.49 21.85 8.72
C GLN A 71 7.58 22.63 10.04
N TYR A 72 7.86 21.96 11.16
CA TYR A 72 8.25 22.60 12.43
C TYR A 72 9.55 22.01 12.94
#